data_AF-A0A1Y0H8D4-F1
#
_entry.id   AF-A0A1Y0H8D4-F1
#
_cell.length_a   1.000
_cell.length_b   1.000
_cell.length_c   1.000
_cell.angle_alpha   90.00
_cell.angle_beta   90.00
_cell.angle_gamma   90.00
#
_symmetry.space_group_name_H-M   'P 1'
#
loop_
_entity.id
_entity.type
_entity.pdbx_description
1 polymer ?
#
loop_
_entity_poly.entity_id
_entity_poly.type
_entity_poly.pdbx_seq_one_letter_code
_entity_poly.pdbx_strand_id
1 'polypeptide(L)'
;MRYPRSRDRDLGSPHLRASECPLRRCERVRRCGLGDLLDWGENGGAAGMERLTLILPAPVEQAVEQSQSQKDPGWIVTVYNNETNTYEEVIMILMLATDCTTDEAYMETWEIDHLGKSVVHRASEAECQRAAEIIATIGIRVEATPDPLS
;
A
#
# COMPACT_ATOMS: atom_id res chain seq x y z
N MET A 1 -5.30 12.43 -21.96
CA MET A 1 -6.71 12.18 -21.57
C MET A 1 -7.02 13.15 -20.43
N ARG A 2 -7.91 14.14 -20.60
CA ARG A 2 -8.40 14.96 -19.47
C ARG A 2 -9.68 14.32 -18.98
N TYR A 3 -9.79 14.03 -17.68
CA TYR A 3 -11.00 13.43 -17.12
C TYR A 3 -11.85 14.52 -16.49
N PRO A 4 -13.07 14.77 -16.99
CA PRO A 4 -13.91 15.83 -16.44
C PRO A 4 -14.27 15.47 -15.00
N ARG A 5 -14.22 16.46 -14.12
CA ARG A 5 -14.77 16.33 -12.77
C ARG A 5 -16.24 15.95 -12.88
N SER A 6 -16.75 15.23 -11.88
CA SER A 6 -18.15 14.78 -11.82
C SER A 6 -19.17 15.91 -11.96
N ARG A 7 -18.76 17.16 -11.66
CA ARG A 7 -19.59 18.37 -11.78
C ARG A 7 -19.49 19.11 -13.12
N ASP A 8 -18.59 18.73 -14.04
CA ASP A 8 -18.51 19.31 -15.39
C ASP A 8 -19.51 18.67 -16.39
N ARG A 9 -20.57 18.03 -15.89
CA ARG A 9 -21.64 17.42 -16.70
C ARG A 9 -22.91 18.26 -16.64
N ASP A 10 -22.90 19.40 -17.32
CA ASP A 10 -24.13 19.96 -17.85
C ASP A 10 -24.14 19.77 -19.37
N LEU A 11 -25.32 19.48 -19.92
CA LEU A 11 -25.66 19.06 -21.31
C LEU A 11 -25.84 17.55 -21.55
N GLY A 12 -27.04 17.05 -21.21
CA GLY A 12 -27.72 15.98 -21.96
C GLY A 12 -27.82 14.61 -21.28
N SER A 13 -28.88 14.40 -20.49
CA SER A 13 -29.32 13.09 -19.98
C SER A 13 -30.17 12.34 -21.02
N PRO A 14 -30.25 10.99 -21.03
CA PRO A 14 -30.77 10.23 -19.88
C PRO A 14 -30.10 8.87 -19.56
N HIS A 15 -30.19 8.49 -18.28
CA HIS A 15 -30.00 7.14 -17.73
C HIS A 15 -28.62 6.48 -17.90
N LEU A 16 -27.68 6.84 -17.02
CA LEU A 16 -26.57 5.95 -16.64
C LEU A 16 -26.56 5.79 -15.12
N ARG A 17 -26.70 4.54 -14.68
CA ARG A 17 -26.71 4.12 -13.28
C ARG A 17 -25.49 4.66 -12.54
N ALA A 18 -25.72 5.46 -11.50
CA ALA A 18 -24.75 5.73 -10.45
C ALA A 18 -24.65 4.47 -9.58
N SER A 19 -23.51 3.78 -9.55
CA SER A 19 -23.12 2.90 -8.42
C SER A 19 -21.80 2.13 -8.54
N GLU A 20 -21.01 2.26 -9.62
CA GLU A 20 -19.86 1.38 -9.79
C GLU A 20 -18.60 2.16 -10.17
N CYS A 21 -17.59 2.13 -9.27
CA CYS A 21 -16.23 2.52 -9.61
C CYS A 21 -15.84 1.76 -10.89
N PRO A 22 -15.42 2.43 -11.98
CA PRO A 22 -15.23 1.80 -13.29
C PRO A 22 -14.22 0.64 -13.33
N LEU A 23 -13.38 0.47 -12.31
CA LEU A 23 -12.31 -0.54 -12.28
C LEU A 23 -12.37 -1.44 -11.02
N ARG A 24 -13.51 -2.10 -10.76
CA ARG A 24 -13.58 -3.21 -9.79
C ARG A 24 -12.76 -4.43 -10.25
N ARG A 25 -11.42 -4.33 -10.33
CA ARG A 25 -10.50 -5.49 -10.37
C ARG A 25 -9.01 -5.17 -10.23
N CYS A 26 -8.60 -4.34 -9.27
CA CYS A 26 -7.21 -4.39 -8.80
C CYS A 26 -7.20 -4.54 -7.28
N GLU A 27 -6.83 -5.75 -6.89
CA GLU A 27 -6.64 -6.23 -5.53
C GLU A 27 -5.64 -5.34 -4.81
N ARG A 28 -6.10 -4.63 -3.78
CA ARG A 28 -5.34 -3.66 -2.99
C ARG A 28 -4.41 -4.41 -2.04
N VAL A 29 -3.29 -4.92 -2.56
CA VAL A 29 -2.10 -5.31 -1.80
C VAL A 29 -0.88 -4.95 -2.63
N ARG A 30 -0.27 -3.79 -2.38
CA ARG A 30 1.14 -3.57 -2.73
C ARG A 30 1.90 -3.00 -1.55
N ARG A 31 2.91 -3.78 -1.20
CA ARG A 31 4.05 -3.49 -0.32
C ARG A 31 4.91 -2.42 -0.99
N CYS A 32 5.13 -1.32 -0.29
CA CYS A 32 6.32 -0.48 -0.41
C CYS A 32 6.84 -0.35 1.03
N GLY A 33 8.04 -0.71 1.47
CA GLY A 33 9.17 -1.52 0.99
C GLY A 33 10.22 -1.57 2.14
N LEU A 34 11.10 -2.57 2.18
CA LEU A 34 12.52 -2.55 2.67
C LEU A 34 13.05 -3.98 2.91
N GLY A 35 14.20 -4.35 2.30
CA GLY A 35 15.12 -5.48 2.64
C GLY A 35 14.53 -6.90 2.65
N ASP A 36 15.09 -7.95 2.06
CA ASP A 36 16.47 -8.34 1.84
C ASP A 36 16.55 -9.21 0.59
N LEU A 37 17.41 -8.83 -0.33
CA LEU A 37 17.92 -9.71 -1.37
C LEU A 37 19.12 -10.45 -0.77
N LEU A 38 18.86 -11.53 -0.04
CA LEU A 38 19.89 -12.46 0.39
C LEU A 38 19.65 -13.83 -0.26
N ASP A 39 20.61 -14.16 -1.13
CA ASP A 39 21.26 -15.46 -1.25
C ASP A 39 20.39 -16.68 -1.56
N TRP A 40 20.33 -17.05 -2.84
CA TRP A 40 20.09 -18.44 -3.24
C TRP A 40 21.42 -19.03 -3.73
N GLY A 41 22.32 -19.37 -2.80
CA GLY A 41 23.21 -20.52 -2.94
C GLY A 41 22.43 -21.80 -2.58
N GLU A 42 22.73 -23.02 -3.03
CA GLU A 42 23.92 -23.63 -3.61
C GLU A 42 23.55 -25.01 -4.22
N ASN A 43 24.35 -25.46 -5.18
CA ASN A 43 24.95 -26.81 -5.40
C ASN A 43 24.15 -28.08 -5.01
N GLY A 44 24.05 -29.14 -5.81
CA GLY A 44 25.08 -29.77 -6.64
C GLY A 44 25.69 -31.01 -5.97
N GLY A 45 25.16 -32.21 -6.25
CA GLY A 45 25.94 -33.44 -6.44
C GLY A 45 26.33 -34.37 -5.25
N ALA A 46 26.16 -35.67 -5.54
CA ALA A 46 27.03 -36.82 -5.18
C ALA A 46 26.81 -37.65 -3.88
N ALA A 47 26.41 -38.91 -4.13
CA ALA A 47 27.02 -40.18 -3.70
C ALA A 47 27.29 -40.51 -2.21
N GLY A 48 26.72 -41.65 -1.78
CA GLY A 48 27.55 -42.78 -1.30
C GLY A 48 27.67 -43.04 0.21
N MET A 49 27.23 -44.26 0.58
CA MET A 49 27.83 -45.19 1.55
C MET A 49 27.71 -44.97 3.07
N GLU A 50 27.28 -46.08 3.68
CA GLU A 50 27.16 -46.49 5.08
C GLU A 50 28.36 -46.19 6.01
N ARG A 51 28.08 -45.90 7.29
CA ARG A 51 28.68 -46.61 8.45
C ARG A 51 28.04 -46.27 9.80
N LEU A 52 27.80 -47.32 10.59
CA LEU A 52 27.51 -47.32 12.03
C LEU A 52 28.63 -46.67 12.86
N THR A 53 28.31 -45.80 13.83
CA THR A 53 28.96 -45.76 15.16
C THR A 53 28.06 -45.10 16.22
N LEU A 54 28.19 -45.60 17.44
CA LEU A 54 27.42 -45.37 18.66
C LEU A 54 27.78 -44.08 19.43
N ILE A 55 26.78 -43.57 20.17
CA ILE A 55 26.82 -42.69 21.37
C ILE A 55 27.20 -41.22 21.15
N LEU A 56 26.32 -40.30 21.61
CA LEU A 56 26.62 -38.98 22.24
C LEU A 56 25.31 -38.29 22.73
N PRO A 57 25.35 -37.22 23.56
CA PRO A 57 24.75 -37.16 24.90
C PRO A 57 23.39 -36.45 24.98
N ALA A 58 22.82 -36.43 26.20
CA ALA A 58 21.51 -35.87 26.57
C ALA A 58 21.17 -34.53 25.88
N PRO A 59 19.90 -34.32 25.49
CA PRO A 59 19.49 -33.07 24.86
C PRO A 59 19.58 -31.96 25.91
N VAL A 60 20.51 -31.04 25.72
CA VAL A 60 20.39 -29.70 26.32
C VAL A 60 19.18 -29.06 25.67
N GLU A 61 18.15 -28.83 26.48
CA GLU A 61 16.95 -28.10 26.10
C GLU A 61 17.38 -26.66 25.81
N GLN A 62 17.80 -26.39 24.57
CA GLN A 62 18.03 -25.04 24.10
C GLN A 62 16.66 -24.38 24.05
N ALA A 63 16.37 -23.57 25.06
CA ALA A 63 15.27 -22.65 25.08
C ALA A 63 15.39 -21.79 23.81
N VAL A 64 14.55 -22.10 22.82
CA VAL A 64 14.42 -21.33 21.60
C VAL A 64 13.77 -20.03 22.04
N GLU A 65 14.58 -19.00 22.26
CA GLU A 65 14.12 -17.66 22.58
C GLU A 65 13.37 -17.17 21.33
N GLN A 66 12.06 -17.37 21.36
CA GLN A 66 11.15 -16.93 20.32
C GLN A 66 11.17 -15.41 20.36
N SER A 67 12.05 -14.81 19.57
CA SER A 67 12.01 -13.40 19.22
C SER A 67 10.64 -13.14 18.60
N GLN A 68 9.67 -12.78 19.44
CA GLN A 68 8.40 -12.24 19.00
C GLN A 68 8.74 -10.95 18.26
N SER A 69 8.89 -11.04 16.94
CA SER A 69 8.92 -9.90 16.04
C SER A 69 7.60 -9.18 16.24
N GLN A 70 7.55 -8.24 17.20
CA GLN A 70 6.44 -7.32 17.35
C GLN A 70 6.30 -6.62 16.01
N LYS A 71 5.28 -7.03 15.25
CA LYS A 71 4.96 -6.40 13.99
C LYS A 71 4.36 -5.06 14.36
N ASP A 72 5.12 -3.98 14.13
CA ASP A 72 4.62 -2.64 14.40
C ASP A 72 3.26 -2.46 13.70
N PRO A 73 2.28 -1.83 14.37
CA PRO A 73 1.00 -1.58 13.75
C PRO A 73 1.24 -0.72 12.50
N GLY A 74 0.74 -1.18 11.36
CA GLY A 74 0.78 -0.43 10.11
C GLY A 74 0.09 0.92 10.27
N TRP A 75 0.45 1.89 9.44
CA TRP A 75 -0.20 3.18 9.35
C TRP A 75 -0.87 3.33 8.01
N ILE A 76 -1.88 4.21 7.95
CA ILE A 76 -2.63 4.53 6.74
C ILE A 76 -2.68 6.04 6.52
N VAL A 77 -2.69 6.44 5.25
CA VAL A 77 -2.91 7.84 4.84
C VAL A 77 -4.30 7.96 4.23
N THR A 78 -5.13 8.81 4.81
CA THR A 78 -6.49 9.11 4.33
C THR A 78 -6.53 10.52 3.75
N VAL A 79 -6.97 10.66 2.50
CA VAL A 79 -7.14 11.95 1.83
C VAL A 79 -8.63 12.25 1.70
N TYR A 80 -9.02 13.49 1.98
CA TYR A 80 -10.41 13.94 1.95
C TYR A 80 -10.71 14.82 0.75
N ASN A 81 -11.91 14.72 0.21
CA ASN A 81 -12.34 15.52 -0.93
C ASN A 81 -12.36 17.01 -0.60
N ASN A 82 -12.05 17.83 -1.60
CA ASN A 82 -12.29 19.26 -1.59
C ASN A 82 -12.80 19.74 -2.95
N GLU A 83 -13.32 20.95 -3.01
CA GLU A 83 -13.83 21.54 -4.25
C GLU A 83 -12.78 22.40 -4.98
N THR A 84 -11.60 22.62 -4.37
CA THR A 84 -10.60 23.59 -4.81
C THR A 84 -9.54 23.00 -5.74
N ASN A 85 -9.08 21.77 -5.51
CA ASN A 85 -7.97 21.16 -6.25
C ASN A 85 -8.47 20.40 -7.46
N THR A 86 -7.80 20.45 -8.61
CA THR A 86 -8.21 19.71 -9.82
C THR A 86 -7.86 18.21 -9.72
N TYR A 87 -8.48 17.38 -10.58
CA TYR A 87 -8.17 15.94 -10.64
C TYR A 87 -6.70 15.70 -10.97
N GLU A 88 -6.17 16.44 -11.95
CA GLU A 88 -4.78 16.31 -12.39
C GLU A 88 -3.80 16.68 -11.27
N GLU A 89 -4.08 17.73 -10.49
CA GLU A 89 -3.25 18.10 -9.33
C GLU A 89 -3.23 17.00 -8.28
N VAL A 90 -4.39 16.43 -7.94
CA VAL A 90 -4.48 15.34 -6.95
C VAL A 90 -3.78 14.08 -7.46
N ILE A 91 -3.97 13.69 -8.73
CA ILE A 91 -3.29 12.53 -9.32
C ILE A 91 -1.77 12.69 -9.27
N MET A 92 -1.25 13.86 -9.68
CA MET A 92 0.19 14.10 -9.70
C MET A 92 0.80 14.07 -8.30
N ILE A 93 0.14 14.65 -7.29
CA ILE A 93 0.67 14.65 -5.93
C ILE A 93 0.60 13.27 -5.28
N LEU A 94 -0.43 12.47 -5.57
CA LEU A 94 -0.52 11.10 -5.09
C LEU A 94 0.63 10.25 -5.63
N MET A 95 0.87 10.30 -6.96
CA MET A 95 2.02 9.63 -7.57
C MET A 95 3.35 10.08 -6.94
N LEU A 96 3.53 11.37 -6.69
CA LEU A 96 4.77 11.90 -6.09
C LEU A 96 4.97 11.43 -4.65
N ALA A 97 3.90 11.34 -3.86
CA ALA A 97 3.97 11.04 -2.44
C ALA A 97 4.10 9.55 -2.14
N THR A 98 3.48 8.70 -2.97
CA THR A 98 3.36 7.25 -2.71
C THR A 98 4.09 6.37 -3.72
N ASP A 99 4.61 6.95 -4.79
CA ASP A 99 5.21 6.24 -5.94
C ASP A 99 4.25 5.22 -6.59
N CYS A 100 2.94 5.48 -6.51
CA CYS A 100 1.93 4.64 -7.16
C CYS A 100 1.84 4.91 -8.66
N THR A 101 1.25 3.95 -9.38
CA THR A 101 1.03 4.11 -10.82
C THR A 101 -0.06 5.15 -11.10
N THR A 102 -0.07 5.72 -12.31
CA THR A 102 -1.11 6.69 -12.72
C THR A 102 -2.53 6.12 -12.63
N ASP A 103 -2.70 4.83 -12.93
CA ASP A 103 -4.00 4.16 -12.85
C ASP A 103 -4.48 4.03 -11.39
N GLU A 104 -3.58 3.71 -10.46
CA GLU A 104 -3.87 3.66 -9.02
C GLU A 104 -4.23 5.06 -8.50
N ALA A 105 -3.41 6.08 -8.79
CA ALA A 105 -3.66 7.46 -8.41
C ALA A 105 -5.00 8.00 -8.95
N TYR A 106 -5.35 7.65 -10.19
CA TYR A 106 -6.64 8.00 -10.78
C TYR A 106 -7.80 7.37 -10.02
N MET A 107 -7.70 6.08 -9.68
CA MET A 107 -8.74 5.39 -8.94
C MET A 107 -8.95 5.95 -7.54
N GLU A 108 -7.86 6.27 -6.85
CA GLU A 108 -7.93 6.90 -5.53
C GLU A 108 -8.52 8.30 -5.60
N THR A 109 -8.13 9.10 -6.60
CA THR A 109 -8.71 10.43 -6.86
C THR A 109 -10.21 10.32 -7.15
N TRP A 110 -10.61 9.30 -7.90
CA TRP A 110 -12.02 9.01 -8.16
C TRP A 110 -12.79 8.68 -6.87
N GLU A 111 -12.23 7.82 -6.02
CA GLU A 111 -12.81 7.48 -4.73
C GLU A 111 -12.91 8.70 -3.81
N ILE A 112 -11.89 9.56 -3.78
CA ILE A 112 -11.90 10.81 -3.03
C ILE A 112 -13.08 11.68 -3.50
N ASP A 113 -13.19 11.95 -4.80
CA ASP A 113 -14.23 12.82 -5.35
C ASP A 113 -15.66 12.29 -5.11
N HIS A 114 -15.88 10.98 -5.23
CA HIS A 114 -17.22 10.37 -5.18
C HIS A 114 -17.64 9.88 -3.79
N LEU A 115 -16.69 9.40 -2.97
CA LEU A 115 -16.95 8.86 -1.64
C LEU A 115 -16.63 9.86 -0.52
N GLY A 116 -16.02 10.99 -0.87
CA GLY A 116 -15.63 12.05 0.05
C GLY A 116 -14.27 11.84 0.72
N LYS A 117 -13.71 10.62 0.67
CA LYS A 117 -12.36 10.28 1.15
C LYS A 117 -11.88 8.95 0.58
N SER A 118 -10.56 8.75 0.52
CA SER A 118 -9.96 7.43 0.26
C SER A 118 -8.68 7.20 1.06
N VAL A 119 -8.34 5.93 1.29
CA VAL A 119 -7.06 5.49 1.86
C VAL A 119 -6.09 5.26 0.70
N VAL A 120 -5.08 6.10 0.60
CA VAL A 120 -4.16 6.17 -0.56
C VAL A 120 -2.84 5.44 -0.33
N HIS A 121 -2.47 5.20 0.93
CA HIS A 121 -1.20 4.55 1.24
C HIS A 121 -1.27 3.79 2.56
N ARG A 122 -0.50 2.70 2.66
CA ARG A 122 -0.30 1.93 3.91
C ARG A 122 1.17 1.57 4.05
N ALA A 123 1.81 2.00 5.13
CA ALA A 123 3.24 1.83 5.36
C ALA A 123 3.60 2.01 6.86
N SER A 124 4.88 2.22 7.19
CA SER A 124 5.29 2.63 8.53
C SER A 124 4.79 4.04 8.89
N GLU A 125 4.74 4.38 10.18
CA GLU A 125 4.36 5.72 10.65
C GLU A 125 5.15 6.82 9.93
N ALA A 126 6.47 6.68 9.88
CA ALA A 126 7.36 7.66 9.28
C ALA A 126 7.13 7.83 7.77
N GLU A 127 6.83 6.74 7.05
CA GLU A 127 6.49 6.80 5.63
C GLU A 127 5.14 7.47 5.39
N CYS A 128 4.12 7.07 6.14
CA CYS A 128 2.79 7.67 6.05
C CYS A 128 2.81 9.16 6.40
N GLN A 129 3.59 9.56 7.41
CA GLN A 129 3.74 10.96 7.79
C GLN A 129 4.42 11.77 6.67
N ARG A 130 5.50 11.25 6.07
CA ARG A 130 6.16 11.91 4.92
C ARG A 130 5.21 12.06 3.73
N ALA A 131 4.49 11.00 3.37
CA ALA A 131 3.52 11.05 2.28
C ALA A 131 2.41 12.07 2.57
N ALA A 132 1.89 12.10 3.81
CA ALA A 132 0.87 13.07 4.21
C ALA A 132 1.36 14.52 4.11
N GLU A 133 2.61 14.79 4.49
CA GLU A 133 3.22 16.12 4.37
C GLU A 133 3.35 16.56 2.91
N ILE A 134 3.77 15.66 2.00
CA ILE A 134 3.86 15.95 0.57
C ILE A 134 2.46 16.25 0.01
N ILE A 135 1.46 15.42 0.32
CA ILE A 135 0.10 15.63 -0.19
C ILE A 135 -0.51 16.93 0.39
N ALA A 136 -0.24 17.26 1.65
CA ALA A 136 -0.74 18.49 2.27
C ALA A 136 -0.23 19.77 1.60
N THR A 137 0.85 19.72 0.80
CA THR A 137 1.40 20.90 0.09
C THR A 137 0.43 21.55 -0.88
N ILE A 138 -0.53 20.80 -1.45
CA ILE A 138 -1.56 21.34 -2.35
C ILE A 138 -2.79 21.87 -1.59
N GLY A 139 -2.75 21.88 -0.25
CA GLY A 139 -3.86 22.39 0.58
C GLY A 139 -5.09 21.47 0.62
N ILE A 140 -4.92 20.18 0.34
CA ILE A 140 -5.94 19.15 0.58
C ILE A 140 -5.85 18.62 2.01
N ARG A 141 -6.98 18.23 2.61
CA ARG A 141 -6.99 17.65 3.95
C ARG A 141 -6.52 16.21 3.89
N VAL A 142 -5.53 15.89 4.72
CA VAL A 142 -4.90 14.57 4.81
C VAL A 142 -4.72 14.19 6.28
N GLU A 143 -4.90 12.92 6.59
CA GLU A 143 -4.66 12.36 7.93
C GLU A 143 -3.83 11.09 7.83
N ALA A 144 -2.74 11.02 8.59
CA ALA A 144 -2.01 9.78 8.85
C ALA A 144 -2.48 9.22 10.19
N THR A 145 -2.98 7.98 10.21
CA THR A 145 -3.48 7.32 11.42
C THR A 145 -3.01 5.87 11.49
N PRO A 146 -2.90 5.28 12.69
CA PRO A 146 -2.69 3.83 12.81
C PRO A 146 -3.76 3.04 12.05
N ASP A 147 -3.36 1.96 11.40
CA ASP A 147 -4.23 1.06 10.67
C ASP A 147 -5.07 0.24 11.65
N PRO A 148 -6.41 0.37 11.65
CA PRO A 148 -7.26 -0.40 12.56
C PRO A 148 -7.29 -1.91 12.25
N LEU A 149 -6.70 -2.34 11.13
CA LEU A 149 -6.67 -3.73 10.68
C LEU A 149 -5.30 -4.41 10.86
N SER A 150 -4.35 -3.75 11.52
CA SER A 150 -2.96 -4.23 11.61
C SER A 150 -2.69 -5.17 12.78
#